data_AF-A0AA96JR11-F1
#
_entry.id   AF-A0AA96JR11-F1
#
_cell.length_a   1.000
_cell.length_b   1.000
_cell.length_c   1.000
_cell.angle_alpha   90.00
_cell.angle_beta   90.00
_cell.angle_gamma   90.00
#
_symmetry.space_group_name_H-M   'P 1'
#
loop_
_entity.id
_entity.type
_entity.pdbx_description
1 polymer ?
#
loop_
_entity_poly.entity_id
_entity_poly.type
_entity_poly.pdbx_seq_one_letter_code
_entity_poly.pdbx_strand_id
1 'polypeptide(L)'
;MTSIIYINPKLLVSTAMVEDACQHPTISAFQSQRQDHELIPRGIPLHMYPMEMIDETPDDVTLRRTFRDIQRTLGLPGINSDYRTLALWPEYLYSVWNRLKPVINHPLYLEAALALREAAQQMASQVLPRLTLSEDQLRILGRKRTQFIETTAHFTQLLPPLIVNIVLISMDWRSRQDLERSPFPIEFSSPVLEPST
;
A
#
# COMPACT_ATOMS: atom_id res chain seq x y z
N MET A 1 5.83 -12.92 -1.73
CA MET A 1 4.84 -12.31 -0.80
C MET A 1 5.44 -11.27 0.15
N THR A 2 6.68 -11.44 0.59
CA THR A 2 7.40 -10.47 1.45
C THR A 2 7.41 -9.03 0.92
N SER A 3 7.61 -8.86 -0.39
CA SER A 3 7.56 -7.55 -1.05
C SER A 3 6.17 -6.89 -0.97
N ILE A 4 5.10 -7.69 -1.06
CA ILE A 4 3.71 -7.21 -1.05
C ILE A 4 3.35 -6.59 0.30
N ILE A 5 3.59 -7.33 1.39
CA ILE A 5 3.31 -6.86 2.77
C ILE A 5 4.12 -5.62 3.14
N TYR A 6 5.26 -5.39 2.48
CA TYR A 6 6.10 -4.20 2.67
C TYR A 6 5.64 -3.00 1.84
N ILE A 7 5.19 -3.23 0.60
CA ILE A 7 4.81 -2.16 -0.33
C ILE A 7 3.42 -1.59 -0.02
N ASN A 8 2.42 -2.44 0.21
CA ASN A 8 1.03 -1.99 0.26
C ASN A 8 0.76 -0.94 1.36
N PRO A 9 1.27 -1.09 2.62
CA PRO A 9 1.11 -0.05 3.63
C PRO A 9 1.74 1.29 3.22
N LYS A 10 2.88 1.26 2.53
CA LYS A 10 3.55 2.47 2.02
C LYS A 10 2.74 3.14 0.91
N LEU A 11 2.14 2.36 0.02
CA LEU A 11 1.22 2.89 -0.99
C LEU A 11 -0.02 3.51 -0.34
N LEU A 12 -0.54 2.90 0.72
CA LEU A 12 -1.70 3.44 1.44
C LEU A 12 -1.38 4.79 2.08
N VAL A 13 -0.25 4.90 2.78
CA VAL A 13 0.19 6.19 3.36
C VAL A 13 0.46 7.22 2.25
N SER A 14 1.14 6.82 1.17
CA SER A 14 1.44 7.74 0.06
C SER A 14 0.18 8.28 -0.61
N THR A 15 -0.83 7.43 -0.84
CA THR A 15 -2.10 7.84 -1.44
C THR A 15 -2.92 8.72 -0.49
N ALA A 16 -2.90 8.43 0.81
CA ALA A 16 -3.51 9.29 1.83
C ALA A 16 -2.83 10.67 1.91
N MET A 17 -1.50 10.76 1.73
CA MET A 17 -0.78 12.05 1.67
C MET A 17 -1.18 12.89 0.45
N VAL A 18 -1.38 12.25 -0.71
CA VAL A 18 -1.84 12.95 -1.92
C VAL A 18 -3.30 13.38 -1.76
N GLU A 19 -4.15 12.56 -1.15
CA GLU A 19 -5.54 12.90 -0.81
C GLU A 19 -5.60 14.11 0.14
N ASP A 20 -4.82 14.11 1.23
CA ASP A 20 -4.69 15.24 2.17
C ASP A 20 -4.22 16.52 1.45
N ALA A 21 -3.19 16.43 0.61
CA ALA A 21 -2.66 17.56 -0.15
C ALA A 21 -3.68 18.16 -1.14
N CYS A 22 -4.56 17.33 -1.71
CA CYS A 22 -5.64 17.79 -2.59
C CYS A 22 -6.75 18.51 -1.80
N GLN A 23 -7.06 18.07 -0.58
CA GLN A 23 -8.10 18.65 0.27
C GLN A 23 -7.62 19.91 1.02
N HIS A 24 -6.32 19.95 1.35
CA HIS A 24 -5.67 21.03 2.08
C HIS A 24 -4.52 21.60 1.25
N PRO A 25 -4.80 22.34 0.15
CA PRO A 25 -3.76 22.94 -0.68
C PRO A 25 -2.91 23.89 0.18
N THR A 26 -1.73 23.42 0.57
CA THR A 26 -0.85 24.18 1.44
C THR A 26 -0.23 25.31 0.61
N ILE A 27 -0.48 26.56 1.01
CA ILE A 27 0.29 27.71 0.53
C ILE A 27 1.59 27.69 1.35
N SER A 28 2.58 26.88 0.97
CA SER A 28 3.79 26.79 1.77
C SER A 28 4.64 28.05 1.59
N ALA A 29 4.56 28.97 2.56
CA ALA A 29 5.75 29.67 2.99
C ALA A 29 6.64 28.61 3.66
N PHE A 30 7.74 28.26 2.98
CA PHE A 30 8.80 27.39 3.49
C PHE A 30 9.37 28.00 4.78
N GLN A 31 8.72 27.76 5.93
CA GLN A 31 9.32 28.10 7.21
C GLN A 31 10.17 26.93 7.66
N SER A 32 11.46 27.18 7.55
CA SER A 32 12.62 26.39 7.92
C SER A 32 12.59 25.86 9.36
N GLN A 33 11.74 24.88 9.63
CA GLN A 33 12.06 23.86 10.65
C GLN A 33 12.60 22.65 9.89
N ARG A 34 13.89 22.71 9.53
CA ARG A 34 14.67 21.48 9.32
C ARG A 34 14.72 20.79 10.68
N GLN A 35 13.70 20.00 10.99
CA GLN A 35 13.92 18.89 11.91
C GLN A 35 14.92 17.97 11.22
N ASP A 36 15.98 17.57 11.92
CA ASP A 36 16.94 16.57 11.45
C ASP A 36 16.23 15.22 11.33
N HIS A 37 15.45 15.07 10.25
CA HIS A 37 14.84 13.81 9.89
C HIS A 37 15.87 12.99 9.14
N GLU A 38 16.22 11.84 9.72
CA GLU A 38 17.05 10.87 9.03
C GLU A 38 16.27 10.29 7.84
N LEU A 39 16.81 10.48 6.63
CA LEU A 39 16.17 9.99 5.41
C LEU A 39 16.47 8.50 5.24
N ILE A 40 15.45 7.74 4.87
CA ILE A 40 15.61 6.35 4.47
C ILE A 40 16.47 6.29 3.18
N PRO A 41 17.46 5.39 3.10
CA PRO A 41 18.24 5.19 1.89
C PRO A 41 17.36 4.91 0.67
N ARG A 42 17.63 5.60 -0.43
CA ARG A 42 16.94 5.34 -1.70
C ARG A 42 17.45 4.05 -2.31
N GLY A 43 16.54 3.23 -2.82
CA GLY A 43 16.86 2.00 -3.53
C GLY A 43 15.90 0.88 -3.22
N ILE A 44 16.10 -0.24 -3.90
CA ILE A 44 15.40 -1.49 -3.60
C ILE A 44 16.16 -2.14 -2.42
N PRO A 45 15.48 -2.47 -1.30
CA PRO A 45 16.11 -3.18 -0.19
C PRO A 45 16.84 -4.43 -0.65
N LEU A 46 17.95 -4.77 0.02
CA LEU A 46 18.65 -6.01 -0.23
C LEU A 46 17.67 -7.20 -0.07
N HIS A 47 17.75 -8.18 -0.98
CA HIS A 47 16.86 -9.35 -1.03
C HIS A 47 15.38 -9.07 -1.35
N MET A 48 15.04 -7.84 -1.75
CA MET A 48 13.73 -7.56 -2.34
C MET A 48 13.77 -7.86 -3.85
N TYR A 49 13.32 -9.06 -4.23
CA TYR A 49 13.28 -9.49 -5.63
C TYR A 49 12.08 -8.86 -6.38
N PRO A 50 12.22 -8.63 -7.70
CA PRO A 50 11.10 -8.25 -8.56
C PRO A 50 9.95 -9.26 -8.46
N MET A 51 8.72 -8.75 -8.51
CA MET A 51 7.53 -9.61 -8.48
C MET A 51 7.08 -9.91 -9.90
N GLU A 52 7.11 -11.18 -10.27
CA GLU A 52 6.41 -11.65 -11.46
C GLU A 52 4.90 -11.64 -11.21
N MET A 53 4.12 -11.45 -12.28
CA MET A 53 2.67 -11.40 -12.25
C MET A 53 2.12 -12.05 -13.51
N ILE A 54 1.10 -12.89 -13.35
CA ILE A 54 0.30 -13.36 -14.48
C ILE A 54 -0.45 -12.17 -15.10
N ASP A 55 -0.70 -12.17 -16.41
CA ASP A 55 -1.54 -11.15 -17.06
C ASP A 55 -2.95 -11.10 -16.46
N GLU A 56 -3.58 -9.93 -16.52
CA GLU A 56 -4.95 -9.75 -16.02
C GLU A 56 -5.97 -10.60 -16.81
N THR A 57 -5.67 -10.90 -18.06
CA THR A 57 -6.47 -11.75 -18.95
C THR A 57 -5.70 -13.01 -19.34
N PRO A 58 -5.49 -13.97 -18.41
CA PRO A 58 -4.76 -15.19 -18.72
C PRO A 58 -5.54 -16.09 -19.68
N ASP A 59 -4.84 -16.91 -20.46
CA ASP A 59 -5.47 -17.88 -21.38
C ASP A 59 -6.12 -19.07 -20.66
N ASP A 60 -5.71 -19.35 -19.42
CA ASP A 60 -6.29 -20.40 -18.59
C ASP A 60 -7.73 -20.05 -18.15
N VAL A 61 -8.68 -20.91 -18.51
CA VAL A 61 -10.12 -20.73 -18.24
C VAL A 61 -10.43 -20.75 -16.74
N THR A 62 -9.77 -21.62 -15.98
CA THR A 62 -10.00 -21.82 -14.55
C THR A 62 -9.49 -20.60 -13.78
N LEU A 63 -8.28 -20.15 -14.09
CA LEU A 63 -7.70 -18.96 -13.48
C LEU A 63 -8.52 -17.71 -13.79
N ARG A 64 -9.00 -17.54 -15.03
CA ARG A 64 -9.94 -16.45 -15.38
C ARG A 64 -11.21 -16.49 -14.55
N ARG A 65 -11.75 -17.68 -14.24
CA ARG A 65 -12.94 -17.80 -13.39
C ARG A 65 -12.62 -17.36 -11.96
N THR A 66 -11.48 -17.76 -11.42
CA THR A 66 -11.00 -17.32 -10.10
C THR A 66 -10.82 -15.80 -10.04
N PHE A 67 -10.15 -15.19 -11.02
CA PHE A 67 -10.01 -13.72 -11.10
C PHE A 67 -11.35 -13.01 -11.15
N ARG A 68 -12.28 -13.50 -11.97
CA ARG A 68 -13.62 -12.91 -12.09
C ARG A 68 -14.41 -13.02 -10.78
N ASP A 69 -14.23 -14.11 -10.03
CA ASP A 69 -14.86 -14.29 -8.73
C ASP A 69 -14.29 -13.32 -7.69
N ILE A 70 -12.95 -13.17 -7.64
CA ILE A 70 -12.27 -12.18 -6.79
C ILE A 70 -12.77 -10.76 -7.11
N GLN A 71 -12.76 -10.38 -8.39
CA GLN A 71 -13.20 -9.05 -8.83
C GLN A 71 -14.65 -8.76 -8.44
N ARG A 72 -15.57 -9.69 -8.70
CA ARG A 72 -16.99 -9.52 -8.35
C ARG A 72 -17.20 -9.42 -6.85
N THR A 73 -16.51 -10.27 -6.10
CA THR A 73 -16.67 -10.36 -4.66
C THR A 73 -16.12 -9.12 -3.95
N LEU A 74 -14.99 -8.59 -4.42
CA LEU A 74 -14.32 -7.42 -3.85
C LEU A 74 -14.73 -6.10 -4.52
N GLY A 75 -15.62 -6.13 -5.51
CA GLY A 75 -16.07 -4.94 -6.24
C GLY A 75 -14.97 -4.25 -7.05
N LEU A 76 -13.99 -5.01 -7.57
CA LEU A 76 -12.81 -4.47 -8.23
C LEU A 76 -13.04 -4.25 -9.73
N PRO A 77 -12.61 -3.10 -10.30
CA PRO A 77 -12.65 -2.89 -11.75
C PRO A 77 -11.63 -3.77 -12.50
N GLY A 78 -10.57 -4.19 -11.82
CA GLY A 78 -9.46 -4.99 -12.34
C GLY A 78 -8.85 -5.84 -11.24
N ILE A 79 -8.13 -6.90 -11.59
CA ILE A 79 -7.51 -7.79 -10.59
C ILE A 79 -6.18 -7.18 -10.08
N ASN A 80 -6.02 -7.07 -8.75
CA ASN A 80 -4.83 -6.48 -8.16
C ASN A 80 -3.55 -7.26 -8.46
N SER A 81 -2.42 -6.56 -8.51
CA SER A 81 -1.06 -7.12 -8.65
C SER A 81 -0.81 -8.32 -7.74
N ASP A 82 -1.32 -8.26 -6.53
CA ASP A 82 -1.06 -9.23 -5.46
C ASP A 82 -1.66 -10.59 -5.81
N TYR A 83 -2.92 -10.61 -6.26
CA TYR A 83 -3.57 -11.81 -6.74
C TYR A 83 -2.96 -12.32 -8.04
N ARG A 84 -2.49 -11.41 -8.91
CA ARG A 84 -1.76 -11.77 -10.13
C ARG A 84 -0.39 -12.40 -9.84
N THR A 85 0.29 -12.00 -8.77
CA THR A 85 1.51 -12.66 -8.29
C THR A 85 1.17 -14.01 -7.65
N LEU A 86 0.11 -14.10 -6.84
CA LEU A 86 -0.33 -15.38 -6.27
C LEU A 86 -0.77 -16.38 -7.33
N ALA A 87 -1.26 -15.89 -8.48
CA ALA A 87 -1.68 -16.70 -9.61
C ALA A 87 -0.54 -17.47 -10.31
N LEU A 88 0.73 -17.19 -9.98
CA LEU A 88 1.85 -18.06 -10.36
C LEU A 88 1.70 -19.47 -9.75
N TRP A 89 0.89 -19.61 -8.69
CA TRP A 89 0.45 -20.87 -8.10
C TRP A 89 -1.10 -20.94 -8.09
N PRO A 90 -1.74 -21.26 -9.23
CA PRO A 90 -3.20 -21.15 -9.39
C PRO A 90 -4.00 -21.95 -8.37
N GLU A 91 -3.58 -23.18 -8.06
CA GLU A 91 -4.24 -24.03 -7.07
C GLU A 91 -4.16 -23.44 -5.65
N TYR A 92 -3.02 -22.84 -5.32
CA TYR A 92 -2.85 -22.15 -4.06
C TYR A 92 -3.75 -20.90 -3.99
N LEU A 93 -3.75 -20.07 -5.03
CA LEU A 93 -4.65 -18.91 -5.11
C LEU A 93 -6.12 -19.32 -4.95
N TYR A 94 -6.55 -20.37 -5.64
CA TYR A 94 -7.91 -20.89 -5.54
C TYR A 94 -8.25 -21.33 -4.10
N SER A 95 -7.36 -22.11 -3.48
CA SER A 95 -7.53 -22.59 -2.11
C SER A 95 -7.62 -21.46 -1.09
N VAL A 96 -6.72 -20.47 -1.16
CA VAL A 96 -6.71 -19.36 -0.19
C VAL A 96 -7.87 -18.40 -0.43
N TRP A 97 -8.25 -18.20 -1.68
CA TRP A 97 -9.42 -17.39 -2.02
C TRP A 97 -10.70 -17.99 -1.44
N ASN A 98 -10.91 -19.31 -1.56
CA ASN A 98 -12.08 -19.97 -0.98
C ASN A 98 -12.15 -19.87 0.54
N ARG A 99 -10.99 -19.82 1.23
CA ARG A 99 -10.93 -19.59 2.68
C ARG A 99 -11.15 -18.14 3.06
N LEU A 100 -10.62 -17.21 2.27
CA LEU A 100 -10.69 -15.77 2.52
C LEU A 100 -12.08 -15.20 2.23
N LYS A 101 -12.71 -15.62 1.13
CA LYS A 101 -14.01 -15.15 0.65
C LYS A 101 -15.11 -15.06 1.72
N PRO A 102 -15.35 -16.06 2.59
CA PRO A 102 -16.36 -15.94 3.63
C PRO A 102 -16.01 -14.93 4.74
N VAL A 103 -14.73 -14.57 4.90
CA VAL A 103 -14.24 -13.70 5.99
C VAL A 103 -14.39 -12.20 5.65
N ILE A 104 -14.42 -11.84 4.36
CA ILE A 104 -14.39 -10.43 3.93
C ILE A 104 -15.58 -9.58 4.41
N ASN A 105 -16.71 -10.21 4.75
CA ASN A 105 -17.91 -9.53 5.26
C ASN A 105 -18.03 -9.64 6.78
N HIS A 106 -17.05 -10.26 7.45
CA HIS A 106 -17.06 -10.40 8.90
C HIS A 106 -16.84 -9.02 9.56
N PRO A 107 -17.58 -8.67 10.64
CA PRO A 107 -17.42 -7.36 11.29
C PRO A 107 -15.98 -7.00 11.65
N LEU A 108 -15.23 -7.93 12.26
CA LEU A 108 -13.82 -7.72 12.60
C LEU A 108 -12.91 -7.45 11.38
N TYR A 109 -13.26 -7.99 10.21
CA TYR A 109 -12.52 -7.71 8.98
C TYR A 109 -12.75 -6.26 8.54
N LEU A 110 -14.01 -5.82 8.54
CA LEU A 110 -14.39 -4.47 8.15
C LEU A 110 -13.82 -3.43 9.12
N GLU A 111 -13.85 -3.72 10.42
CA GLU A 111 -13.23 -2.90 11.47
C GLU A 111 -11.72 -2.78 11.27
N ALA A 112 -11.02 -3.89 10.96
CA ALA A 112 -9.58 -3.86 10.71
C ALA A 112 -9.22 -3.03 9.46
N ALA A 113 -9.99 -3.17 8.38
CA ALA A 113 -9.79 -2.38 7.16
C ALA A 113 -10.06 -0.88 7.41
N LEU A 114 -11.10 -0.54 8.18
CA LEU A 114 -11.38 0.84 8.56
C LEU A 114 -10.25 1.42 9.42
N ALA A 115 -9.79 0.70 10.45
CA ALA A 115 -8.71 1.13 11.33
C ALA A 115 -7.41 1.40 10.56
N LEU A 116 -7.08 0.56 9.56
CA LEU A 116 -5.92 0.78 8.68
C LEU A 116 -6.05 2.07 7.86
N ARG A 117 -7.25 2.36 7.36
CA ARG A 117 -7.51 3.59 6.60
C ARG A 117 -7.36 4.83 7.49
N GLU A 118 -7.97 4.80 8.67
CA GLU A 118 -7.91 5.92 9.64
C GLU A 118 -6.48 6.16 10.11
N ALA A 119 -5.72 5.11 10.40
CA ALA A 119 -4.31 5.21 10.76
C ALA A 119 -3.48 5.86 9.63
N ALA A 120 -3.73 5.48 8.36
CA ALA A 120 -3.05 6.08 7.22
C ALA A 120 -3.38 7.56 7.03
N GLN A 121 -4.65 7.94 7.20
CA GLN A 121 -5.09 9.34 7.12
C GLN A 121 -4.49 10.18 8.26
N GLN A 122 -4.47 9.64 9.48
CA GLN A 122 -3.84 10.28 10.62
C GLN A 122 -2.34 10.50 10.37
N MET A 123 -1.61 9.47 9.91
CA MET A 123 -0.20 9.58 9.56
C MET A 123 0.02 10.63 8.46
N ALA A 124 -0.76 10.60 7.38
CA ALA A 124 -0.63 11.55 6.28
C ALA A 124 -0.75 13.01 6.74
N SER A 125 -1.67 13.30 7.67
CA SER A 125 -1.86 14.63 8.23
C SER A 125 -0.70 15.12 9.12
N GLN A 126 0.18 14.22 9.56
CA GLN A 126 1.30 14.50 10.47
C GLN A 126 2.66 14.50 9.76
N VAL A 127 2.76 13.99 8.52
CA VAL A 127 4.03 13.94 7.78
C VAL A 127 4.47 15.36 7.40
N LEU A 128 5.73 15.66 7.71
CA LEU A 128 6.41 16.91 7.35
C LEU A 128 7.63 16.64 6.46
N PRO A 129 7.92 17.53 5.47
CA PRO A 129 7.08 18.64 5.04
C PRO A 129 5.80 18.14 4.35
N ARG A 130 4.70 18.91 4.47
CA ARG A 130 3.44 18.57 3.79
C ARG A 130 3.63 18.58 2.28
N LEU A 131 3.09 17.56 1.62
CA LEU A 131 3.04 17.52 0.17
C LEU A 131 2.18 18.69 -0.33
N THR A 132 2.69 19.45 -1.28
CA THR A 132 1.97 20.56 -1.92
C THR A 132 1.70 20.21 -3.38
N LEU A 133 0.44 20.36 -3.82
CA LEU A 133 0.04 20.15 -5.21
C LEU A 133 -0.46 21.48 -5.80
N SER A 134 0.42 22.20 -6.50
CA SER A 134 0.04 23.48 -7.11
C SER A 134 -0.79 23.28 -8.38
N GLU A 135 -1.80 24.12 -8.59
CA GLU A 135 -2.62 24.09 -9.82
C GLU A 135 -1.76 24.34 -11.08
N ASP A 136 -0.72 25.18 -10.97
CA ASP A 136 0.20 25.42 -12.08
C ASP A 136 1.02 24.18 -12.45
N GLN A 137 1.49 23.41 -11.46
CA GLN A 137 2.19 22.15 -11.71
C GLN A 137 1.25 21.14 -12.40
N LEU A 138 0.00 21.03 -11.93
CA LEU A 138 -1.00 20.15 -12.53
C LEU A 138 -1.34 20.56 -13.96
N ARG A 139 -1.48 21.86 -14.22
CA ARG A 139 -1.72 22.44 -15.55
C ARG A 139 -0.57 22.15 -16.51
N ILE A 140 0.69 22.32 -16.08
CA ILE A 140 1.88 22.02 -16.90
C ILE A 140 1.90 20.54 -17.29
N LEU A 141 1.50 19.65 -16.37
CA LEU A 141 1.42 18.20 -16.63
C LEU A 141 0.18 17.80 -17.44
N GLY A 142 -0.70 18.74 -17.80
CA GLY A 142 -1.93 18.45 -18.54
C GLY A 142 -2.88 17.53 -17.77
N ARG A 143 -2.92 17.63 -16.44
CA ARG A 143 -3.77 16.82 -15.57
C ARG A 143 -4.71 17.69 -14.75
N LYS A 144 -5.90 17.18 -14.46
CA LYS A 144 -6.89 17.86 -13.62
C LYS A 144 -6.76 17.39 -12.17
N ARG A 145 -6.85 18.30 -11.21
CA ARG A 145 -6.87 17.96 -9.77
C ARG A 145 -7.95 16.92 -9.43
N THR A 146 -9.12 17.00 -10.07
CA THR A 146 -10.22 16.04 -9.86
C THR A 146 -9.82 14.60 -10.15
N GLN A 147 -8.99 14.36 -11.17
CA GLN A 147 -8.51 13.01 -11.51
C GLN A 147 -7.61 12.44 -10.40
N PHE A 148 -6.79 13.29 -9.77
CA PHE A 148 -5.96 12.86 -8.63
C PHE A 148 -6.82 12.54 -7.43
N ILE A 149 -7.83 13.36 -7.12
CA ILE A 149 -8.78 13.11 -6.02
C ILE A 149 -9.49 11.78 -6.24
N GLU A 150 -10.07 11.56 -7.43
CA GLU A 150 -10.79 10.32 -7.74
C GLU A 150 -9.87 9.09 -7.66
N THR A 151 -8.67 9.18 -8.24
CA THR A 151 -7.71 8.07 -8.24
C THR A 151 -7.21 7.78 -6.83
N THR A 152 -6.85 8.80 -6.05
CA THR A 152 -6.34 8.61 -4.67
C THR A 152 -7.42 8.09 -3.75
N ALA A 153 -8.64 8.64 -3.81
CA ALA A 153 -9.78 8.14 -3.05
C ALA A 153 -10.09 6.67 -3.38
N HIS A 154 -9.96 6.27 -4.65
CA HIS A 154 -10.10 4.86 -5.03
C HIS A 154 -9.04 3.98 -4.33
N PHE A 155 -7.76 4.38 -4.36
CA PHE A 155 -6.69 3.61 -3.70
C PHE A 155 -6.79 3.61 -2.17
N THR A 156 -7.19 4.71 -1.53
CA THR A 156 -7.36 4.77 -0.06
C THR A 156 -8.54 3.93 0.42
N GLN A 157 -9.50 3.62 -0.46
CA GLN A 157 -10.56 2.64 -0.20
C GLN A 157 -10.14 1.20 -0.52
N LEU A 158 -9.36 0.99 -1.58
CA LEU A 158 -8.94 -0.32 -2.07
C LEU A 158 -7.85 -0.99 -1.22
N LEU A 159 -6.83 -0.22 -0.83
CA LEU A 159 -5.63 -0.76 -0.20
C LEU A 159 -5.85 -1.35 1.20
N PRO A 160 -6.68 -0.77 2.10
CA PRO A 160 -6.89 -1.35 3.43
C PRO A 160 -7.43 -2.79 3.41
N PRO A 161 -8.54 -3.13 2.72
CA PRO A 161 -8.99 -4.52 2.65
C PRO A 161 -7.99 -5.43 1.94
N LEU A 162 -7.26 -4.93 0.92
CA LEU A 162 -6.19 -5.68 0.27
C LEU A 162 -5.05 -6.02 1.25
N ILE A 163 -4.63 -5.08 2.09
CA ILE A 163 -3.61 -5.31 3.13
C ILE A 163 -4.09 -6.40 4.10
N VAL A 164 -5.34 -6.30 4.59
CA VAL A 164 -5.91 -7.33 5.48
C VAL A 164 -5.91 -8.70 4.79
N ASN A 165 -6.32 -8.77 3.53
CA ASN A 165 -6.32 -10.01 2.75
C ASN A 165 -4.93 -10.63 2.68
N ILE A 166 -3.90 -9.86 2.31
CA ILE A 166 -2.54 -10.38 2.17
C ILE A 166 -1.94 -10.75 3.52
N VAL A 167 -2.27 -10.04 4.60
CA VAL A 167 -1.85 -10.41 5.96
C VAL A 167 -2.48 -11.76 6.36
N LEU A 168 -3.78 -11.94 6.15
CA LEU A 168 -4.47 -13.21 6.44
C LEU A 168 -3.90 -14.38 5.63
N ILE A 169 -3.64 -14.17 4.32
CA ILE A 169 -3.02 -15.19 3.47
C ILE A 169 -1.58 -15.47 3.96
N SER A 170 -0.84 -14.47 4.42
CA SER A 170 0.54 -14.63 4.91
C SER A 170 0.63 -15.46 6.18
N MET A 171 -0.45 -15.55 6.97
CA MET A 171 -0.48 -16.36 8.20
C MET A 171 -0.39 -17.86 7.93
N ASP A 172 -0.52 -18.33 6.68
CA ASP A 172 -0.30 -19.72 6.32
C ASP A 172 1.17 -20.18 6.53
N TRP A 173 2.14 -19.26 6.55
CA TRP A 173 3.56 -19.57 6.73
C TRP A 173 4.35 -18.54 7.54
N ARG A 174 3.72 -17.49 8.07
CA ARG A 174 4.36 -16.51 8.95
C ARG A 174 3.64 -16.47 10.29
N SER A 175 4.42 -16.33 11.35
CA SER A 175 3.85 -16.04 12.66
C SER A 175 3.31 -14.61 12.70
N ARG A 176 2.40 -14.33 13.64
CA ARG A 176 1.93 -12.95 13.89
C ARG A 176 3.09 -12.01 14.21
N GLN A 177 4.04 -12.47 15.02
CA GLN A 177 5.21 -11.70 15.42
C GLN A 177 6.10 -11.33 14.21
N ASP A 178 6.19 -12.20 13.19
CA ASP A 178 6.94 -11.90 11.96
C ASP A 178 6.22 -10.86 11.09
N LEU A 179 4.89 -10.81 11.14
CA LEU A 179 4.07 -9.88 10.36
C LEU A 179 3.98 -8.49 10.99
N GLU A 180 4.25 -8.36 12.28
CA GLU A 180 4.35 -7.07 12.99
C GLU A 180 5.64 -6.32 12.66
N ARG A 181 6.65 -7.00 12.09
CA ARG A 181 7.94 -6.41 11.76
C ARG A 181 8.06 -6.13 10.27
N SER A 182 8.75 -5.03 9.93
CA SER A 182 9.14 -4.80 8.53
C SER A 182 10.02 -5.97 8.07
N PRO A 183 9.69 -6.65 6.95
CA PRO A 183 10.57 -7.68 6.41
C PRO A 183 11.87 -7.13 5.82
N PHE A 184 11.95 -5.81 5.63
CA PHE A 184 13.15 -5.10 5.23
C PHE A 184 13.40 -3.99 6.27
N PRO A 185 13.97 -4.34 7.43
CA PRO A 185 14.32 -3.35 8.45
C PRO A 185 15.43 -2.44 7.92
N ILE A 186 15.40 -1.18 8.33
CA ILE A 186 16.46 -0.20 8.03
C ILE A 186 17.25 -0.01 9.32
N GLU A 187 18.55 -0.23 9.25
CA GLU A 187 19.48 0.14 10.31
C GLU A 187 19.82 1.62 10.15
N PHE A 188 19.36 2.44 11.08
CA PHE A 188 19.78 3.83 11.19
C PHE A 188 21.12 3.88 11.94
N SER A 189 22.12 4.55 11.37
CA SER A 189 23.42 4.68 12.02
C SER A 189 23.28 5.67 13.17
N SER A 190 23.53 5.25 14.41
CA SER A 190 23.65 6.21 15.53
C SER A 190 24.76 7.22 15.21
N PRO A 191 24.59 8.53 15.50
CA PRO A 191 25.67 9.48 15.33
C PRO A 191 26.86 9.05 16.19
N VAL A 192 28.02 8.83 15.57
CA VAL A 192 29.27 8.62 16.27
C VAL A 192 29.54 9.91 17.05
N LEU A 193 29.31 9.88 18.36
CA LEU A 193 29.82 10.90 19.28
C LEU A 193 31.35 10.76 19.26
N GLU A 194 32.03 11.55 18.44
CA GLU A 194 33.48 11.68 18.58
C GLU A 194 33.79 12.26 19.97
N PRO A 195 34.66 11.60 20.77
CA PRO A 195 35.04 12.12 22.06
C PRO A 195 35.80 13.42 21.88
N SER A 196 35.31 14.49 22.51
CA SER A 196 36.01 15.77 22.57
C SER A 196 37.35 15.58 23.26
N THR A 197 38.44 15.68 22.50
CA THR A 197 39.82 15.81 23.01
C THR A 197 40.16 17.26 23.29
#